data_AF-A0A1F9N8R9-F1
#
_entry.id   AF-A0A1F9N8R9-F1
#
_cell.length_a   1.000
_cell.length_b   1.000
_cell.length_c   1.000
_cell.angle_alpha   90.00
_cell.angle_beta   90.00
_cell.angle_gamma   90.00
#
_symmetry.space_group_name_H-M   'P 1'
#
loop_
_entity.id
_entity.type
_entity.pdbx_description
1 polymer ?
#
loop_
_entity_poly.entity_id
_entity_poly.type
_entity_poly.pdbx_seq_one_letter_code
_entity_poly.pdbx_strand_id
1 'polypeptide(L)'
;MKDDLAGGRLPSGKFGANAAWWGIMVMSLNLHAAFKKLGLGDTWVRKRMKTIRFALLNVAGRVIHHSRQVVVRLSAGGVYDLILAVRQRLLALAHIPAG
;
A
#
# COMPACT_ATOMS: atom_id res chain seq x y z
N MET A 1 14.89 -0.85 0.85
CA MET A 1 15.01 0.25 1.83
C MET A 1 15.61 1.51 1.20
N LYS A 2 16.83 1.42 0.63
CA LYS A 2 17.49 2.54 -0.05
C LYS A 2 16.66 3.15 -1.18
N ASP A 3 16.20 2.31 -2.11
CA ASP A 3 15.56 2.76 -3.36
C ASP A 3 14.04 2.93 -3.22
N ASP A 4 13.37 2.02 -2.51
CA ASP A 4 11.90 1.99 -2.43
C ASP A 4 11.32 2.95 -1.40
N LEU A 5 12.12 3.37 -0.42
CA LEU A 5 11.68 4.24 0.67
C LEU A 5 12.61 5.44 0.89
N ALA A 6 13.59 5.72 0.02
CA ALA A 6 14.53 6.84 0.17
C ALA A 6 15.44 6.78 1.43
N GLY A 7 15.72 5.59 1.96
CA GLY A 7 16.69 5.40 3.06
C GLY A 7 18.15 5.69 2.67
N GLY A 8 18.42 5.99 1.39
CA GLY A 8 19.76 6.30 0.89
C GLY A 8 20.20 7.76 1.03
N ARG A 9 19.30 8.67 1.38
CA ARG A 9 19.61 10.09 1.54
C ARG A 9 18.90 10.64 2.76
N LEU A 10 19.64 11.35 3.60
CA LEU A 10 19.07 12.02 4.76
C LEU A 10 18.33 13.29 4.32
N PRO A 11 17.11 13.53 4.82
CA PRO A 11 16.32 14.69 4.44
C PRO A 11 16.76 15.99 5.14
N SER A 12 17.61 15.91 6.17
CA SER A 12 18.01 17.05 6.99
C SER A 12 19.49 16.98 7.40
N GLY A 13 20.07 18.13 7.72
CA GLY A 13 21.38 18.22 8.41
C GLY A 13 21.28 17.98 9.93
N LYS A 14 20.08 17.83 10.49
CA LYS A 14 19.87 17.63 11.93
C LYS A 14 19.78 16.14 12.27
N PHE A 15 20.63 15.67 13.19
CA PHE A 15 20.66 14.26 13.63
C PHE A 15 19.31 13.76 14.16
N GLY A 16 18.66 14.52 15.05
CA GLY A 16 17.36 14.11 15.61
C GLY A 16 16.26 13.97 14.55
N ALA A 17 16.20 14.88 13.57
CA ALA A 17 15.25 14.79 12.47
C ALA A 17 15.50 13.55 11.60
N ASN A 18 16.77 13.23 11.37
CA ASN A 18 17.17 12.03 10.63
C ASN A 18 16.83 10.73 11.39
N ALA A 19 16.95 10.72 12.71
CA ALA A 19 16.54 9.59 13.53
C ALA A 19 15.02 9.35 13.45
N ALA A 20 14.22 10.42 13.58
CA ALA A 20 12.76 10.33 13.42
C ALA A 20 12.37 9.85 12.01
N TRP A 21 13.05 10.36 10.97
CA TRP A 21 12.90 9.90 9.60
C TRP A 21 13.15 8.39 9.48
N TRP A 22 14.26 7.90 10.04
CA TRP A 22 14.58 6.47 10.06
C TRP A 22 13.52 5.63 10.79
N GLY A 23 12.93 6.15 11.87
CA GLY A 23 11.80 5.51 12.54
C GLY A 23 10.59 5.33 11.62
N ILE A 24 10.14 6.41 10.98
CA ILE A 24 9.01 6.38 10.02
C ILE A 24 9.28 5.43 8.85
N MET A 25 10.52 5.43 8.40
CA MET A 25 11.01 4.57 7.33
C MET A 25 10.91 3.09 7.64
N VAL A 26 11.37 2.67 8.82
CA VAL A 26 11.28 1.28 9.27
C VAL A 26 9.83 0.88 9.48
N MET A 27 9.01 1.75 10.06
CA MET A 27 7.57 1.50 10.21
C MET A 27 6.88 1.30 8.86
N SER A 28 7.18 2.14 7.87
CA SER A 28 6.65 2.00 6.51
C SER A 28 7.10 0.69 5.84
N LEU A 29 8.35 0.28 6.04
CA LEU A 29 8.87 -0.99 5.52
C LEU A 29 8.11 -2.19 6.09
N ASN A 30 7.93 -2.19 7.42
CA ASN A 30 7.24 -3.27 8.12
C ASN A 30 5.75 -3.32 7.74
N LEU A 31 5.09 -2.15 7.66
CA LEU A 31 3.71 -2.05 7.22
C LEU A 31 3.54 -2.58 5.79
N HIS A 32 4.46 -2.24 4.88
CA HIS A 32 4.42 -2.76 3.52
C HIS A 32 4.63 -4.28 3.48
N ALA A 33 5.58 -4.81 4.27
CA ALA A 33 5.79 -6.25 4.35
C ALA A 33 4.55 -6.98 4.90
N ALA A 34 3.92 -6.44 5.94
CA ALA A 34 2.68 -6.95 6.50
C ALA A 34 1.54 -6.90 5.47
N PHE A 35 1.36 -5.77 4.77
CA PHE A 35 0.35 -5.63 3.73
C PHE A 35 0.52 -6.66 2.60
N LYS A 36 1.75 -6.93 2.17
CA LYS A 36 2.01 -7.97 1.16
C LYS A 36 1.57 -9.35 1.62
N LYS A 37 1.92 -9.72 2.85
CA LYS A 37 1.61 -11.05 3.40
C LYS A 37 0.11 -11.20 3.71
N LEU A 38 -0.47 -10.20 4.37
CA LEU A 38 -1.82 -10.26 4.93
C LEU A 38 -2.90 -9.85 3.93
N GLY A 39 -2.64 -8.84 3.10
CA GLY A 39 -3.61 -8.31 2.14
C GLY A 39 -3.53 -8.98 0.78
N LEU A 40 -2.33 -9.00 0.17
CA LEU A 40 -2.15 -9.42 -1.22
C LEU A 40 -1.97 -10.94 -1.40
N GLY A 41 -1.40 -11.62 -0.41
CA GLY A 41 -1.12 -13.05 -0.42
C GLY A 41 0.28 -13.41 -0.93
N ASP A 42 0.64 -14.69 -0.84
CA ASP A 42 2.04 -15.17 -0.97
C ASP A 42 2.71 -14.88 -2.31
N THR A 43 1.93 -14.81 -3.40
CA THR A 43 2.43 -14.51 -4.75
C THR A 43 3.01 -13.08 -4.86
N TRP A 44 2.61 -12.18 -3.96
CA TRP A 44 3.05 -10.78 -3.95
C TRP A 44 4.20 -10.50 -2.99
N VAL A 45 4.50 -11.40 -2.06
CA VAL A 45 5.54 -11.21 -1.02
C VAL A 45 6.90 -10.90 -1.63
N ARG A 46 7.26 -11.60 -2.72
CA ARG A 46 8.53 -11.42 -3.45
C ARG A 46 8.53 -10.24 -4.44
N LYS A 47 7.38 -9.62 -4.73
CA LYS A 47 7.30 -8.48 -5.65
C LYS A 47 7.85 -7.21 -4.99
N ARG A 48 8.50 -6.37 -5.79
CA ARG A 48 8.99 -5.06 -5.34
C ARG A 48 7.84 -4.08 -5.12
N MET A 49 8.07 -3.12 -4.24
CA MET A 49 7.13 -2.01 -3.97
C MET A 49 6.72 -1.30 -5.27
N LYS A 50 7.68 -1.02 -6.16
CA LYS A 50 7.41 -0.40 -7.47
C LYS A 50 6.34 -1.17 -8.26
N THR A 51 6.45 -2.50 -8.33
CA THR A 51 5.48 -3.34 -9.05
C THR A 51 4.10 -3.29 -8.42
N ILE A 52 4.03 -3.35 -7.08
CA ILE A 52 2.75 -3.25 -6.35
C ILE A 52 2.11 -1.88 -6.57
N ARG A 53 2.92 -0.81 -6.55
CA ARG A 53 2.45 0.54 -6.82
C ARG A 53 1.82 0.64 -8.21
N PHE A 54 2.46 0.13 -9.25
CA PHE A 54 1.88 0.13 -10.59
C PHE A 54 0.66 -0.77 -10.74
N ALA A 55 0.65 -1.94 -10.10
CA ALA A 55 -0.42 -2.92 -10.26
C ALA A 55 -1.69 -2.60 -9.45
N LEU A 56 -1.57 -1.84 -8.35
CA LEU A 56 -2.68 -1.62 -7.41
C LEU A 56 -2.94 -0.15 -7.09
N LEU A 57 -1.88 0.63 -6.84
CA LEU A 57 -2.03 2.00 -6.32
C LEU A 57 -2.17 3.05 -7.43
N ASN A 58 -1.44 2.87 -8.54
CA ASN A 58 -1.39 3.77 -9.68
C ASN A 58 -2.20 3.21 -10.85
N VAL A 59 -3.32 2.57 -10.57
CA VAL A 59 -4.21 2.05 -11.60
C VAL A 59 -5.07 3.18 -12.13
N ALA A 60 -5.09 3.33 -13.47
CA ALA A 60 -5.90 4.35 -14.11
C ALA A 60 -7.38 4.10 -13.83
N GLY A 61 -8.04 5.13 -13.29
CA GLY A 61 -9.47 5.13 -13.02
C GLY A 61 -10.09 6.41 -13.53
N ARG A 62 -11.32 6.32 -14.02
CA ARG A 62 -12.16 7.48 -14.35
C ARG A 62 -13.15 7.71 -13.22
N VAL A 63 -13.12 8.90 -12.64
CA VAL A 63 -14.15 9.34 -11.69
C VAL A 63 -15.36 9.83 -12.50
N ILE A 64 -16.52 9.28 -12.20
CA ILE A 64 -17.79 9.58 -12.85
C ILE A 64 -18.76 10.08 -11.79
N HIS A 65 -19.34 11.24 -12.01
CA HIS A 65 -20.41 11.78 -11.17
C HIS A 65 -21.74 11.49 -11.86
N HIS A 66 -22.63 10.77 -11.18
CA HIS A 66 -23.96 10.44 -11.70
C HIS A 66 -24.99 10.48 -10.58
N SER A 67 -26.11 11.20 -10.77
CA SER A 67 -27.23 11.28 -9.83
C SER A 67 -26.83 11.38 -8.34
N ARG A 68 -25.95 12.34 -8.00
CA ARG A 68 -25.41 12.57 -6.63
C ARG A 68 -24.53 11.44 -6.08
N GLN A 69 -24.10 10.51 -6.92
CA GLN A 69 -23.15 9.45 -6.59
C GLN A 69 -21.81 9.69 -7.29
N VAL A 70 -20.73 9.24 -6.64
CA VAL A 70 -19.37 9.24 -7.19
C VAL A 70 -18.96 7.80 -7.44
N VAL A 71 -18.74 7.45 -8.70
CA VAL A 71 -18.32 6.11 -9.12
C VAL A 71 -16.94 6.19 -9.73
N VAL A 72 -16.02 5.33 -9.28
CA VAL A 72 -14.69 5.20 -9.88
C VAL A 72 -14.69 3.98 -10.79
N ARG A 73 -14.59 4.21 -12.10
CA ARG A 73 -14.46 3.15 -13.11
C ARG A 73 -12.98 2.85 -13.33
N LEU A 74 -12.54 1.64 -13.01
CA LEU A 74 -11.16 1.20 -13.25
C LEU A 74 -11.01 0.74 -14.71
N SER A 75 -9.88 1.06 -15.35
CA SER A 75 -9.62 0.64 -16.74
C SER A 75 -9.19 -0.83 -16.86
N ALA A 76 -8.74 -1.46 -15.77
CA ALA A 76 -8.25 -2.82 -15.73
C ALA A 76 -9.24 -3.75 -15.01
N GLY A 77 -9.91 -4.63 -15.77
CA GLY A 77 -10.98 -5.51 -15.26
C GLY A 77 -10.58 -6.38 -14.07
N GLY A 78 -9.36 -6.94 -14.06
CA GLY A 78 -8.90 -7.82 -12.98
C GLY A 78 -8.37 -7.12 -11.73
N VAL A 79 -8.13 -5.80 -11.78
CA VAL A 79 -7.63 -5.06 -10.61
C VAL A 79 -8.75 -4.85 -9.59
N TYR A 80 -9.98 -4.65 -10.05
CA TYR A 80 -11.12 -4.44 -9.16
C TYR A 80 -11.30 -5.62 -8.19
N ASP A 81 -11.30 -6.84 -8.72
CA ASP A 81 -11.44 -8.07 -7.93
C ASP A 81 -10.27 -8.23 -6.95
N LEU A 82 -9.05 -7.89 -7.37
CA LEU A 82 -7.89 -7.88 -6.49
C LEU A 82 -8.05 -6.89 -5.34
N ILE A 83 -8.47 -5.66 -5.61
CA ILE A 83 -8.72 -4.64 -4.57
C ILE A 83 -9.79 -5.12 -3.61
N LEU A 84 -10.88 -5.70 -4.12
CA LEU A 84 -11.98 -6.18 -3.31
C LEU A 84 -11.54 -7.34 -2.40
N ALA A 85 -10.79 -8.31 -2.95
CA ALA A 85 -10.24 -9.43 -2.19
C ALA A 85 -9.26 -8.96 -1.10
N VAL A 86 -8.37 -8.01 -1.42
CA VAL A 86 -7.46 -7.40 -0.44
C VAL A 86 -8.25 -6.72 0.68
N ARG A 87 -9.28 -5.94 0.34
CA ARG A 87 -10.12 -5.25 1.33
C ARG A 87 -10.84 -6.22 2.24
N GLN A 88 -11.41 -7.30 1.69
CA GLN A 88 -12.07 -8.33 2.47
C GLN A 88 -11.11 -9.02 3.46
N ARG A 89 -9.89 -9.39 3.02
CA ARG A 89 -8.88 -9.98 3.90
C ARG A 89 -8.47 -9.04 5.03
N LEU A 90 -8.26 -7.76 4.73
CA LEU A 90 -7.90 -6.77 5.76
C LEU A 90 -9.04 -6.53 6.75
N LEU A 91 -10.30 -6.50 6.29
CA LEU A 91 -11.47 -6.39 7.17
C LEU A 91 -11.63 -7.60 8.08
N ALA A 92 -11.37 -8.81 7.57
CA ALA A 92 -11.40 -10.03 8.37
C ALA A 92 -10.36 -9.99 9.51
N LEU A 93 -9.18 -9.41 9.26
CA LEU A 93 -8.16 -9.20 10.30
C LEU A 93 -8.58 -8.18 11.34
N ALA A 94 -9.31 -7.14 10.95
CA ALA A 94 -9.81 -6.11 11.87
C ALA A 94 -10.95 -6.59 12.76
N HIS A 95 -11.68 -7.63 12.35
CA HIS A 95 -12.76 -8.27 13.12
C HIS A 95 -12.29 -9.38 14.06
N ILE A 96 -10.98 -9.65 14.13
CA ILE A 96 -10.45 -10.57 15.15
C ILE A 96 -10.75 -9.95 16.52
N PRO A 97 -11.54 -10.60 17.40
CA PRO A 97 -11.78 -10.08 18.73
C PRO A 97 -10.41 -9.94 19.40
N ALA A 98 -10.11 -8.73 19.85
CA ALA A 98 -8.94 -8.49 20.67
C ALA A 98 -9.06 -9.43 21.88
N GLY A 99 -8.21 -10.45 21.91
CA GLY A 99 -8.04 -11.31 23.08
C GLY A 99 -7.48 -10.52 24.25
#